data_AF-A0A1C5FS86-F1
#
_entry.id   AF-A0A1C5FS86-F1
#
_cell.length_a   1.000
_cell.length_b   1.000
_cell.length_c   1.000
_cell.angle_alpha   90.00
_cell.angle_beta   90.00
_cell.angle_gamma   90.00
#
_symmetry.space_group_name_H-M   'P 1'
#
loop_
_entity.id
_entity.type
_entity.pdbx_description
1 polymer ?
#
loop_
_entity_poly.entity_id
_entity_poly.type
_entity_poly.pdbx_seq_one_letter_code
_entity_poly.pdbx_strand_id
1 'polypeptide(L)'
;MRGQLLRLIEVSRLPNVTLQIMPFDGPVPFGTSFTLVQPEVWELSTVVVGHVEKSLYLGDHSDLVRYGDAFAKVCEVALPPVDATVSPEAHDAKDSLGLIQRLLYPLL
;
A
#
# COMPACT_ATOMS: atom_id res chain seq x y z
N MET A 1 2.85 12.17 14.71
CA MET A 1 2.32 10.87 14.24
C MET A 1 0.80 10.78 14.21
N ARG A 2 0.07 11.09 15.30
CA ARG A 2 -1.41 10.97 15.36
C ARG A 2 -2.16 11.54 14.14
N GLY A 3 -1.87 12.78 13.75
CA GLY A 3 -2.53 13.42 12.60
C GLY A 3 -2.31 12.70 11.26
N GLN A 4 -1.15 12.07 11.06
CA GLN A 4 -0.86 11.30 9.86
C GLN A 4 -1.70 10.02 9.81
N LEU A 5 -1.84 9.31 10.94
CA LEU A 5 -2.68 8.11 11.04
C LEU A 5 -4.17 8.43 10.81
N LEU A 6 -4.66 9.55 11.34
CA LEU A 6 -6.02 10.02 11.04
C LEU A 6 -6.21 10.32 9.56
N ARG A 7 -5.21 10.98 8.94
CA ARG A 7 -5.25 11.27 7.51
C ARG A 7 -5.33 9.99 6.66
N LEU A 8 -4.64 8.92 7.06
CA LEU A 8 -4.72 7.62 6.37
C LEU A 8 -6.15 7.04 6.39
N ILE A 9 -6.85 7.15 7.53
CA ILE A 9 -8.25 6.72 7.65
C ILE A 9 -9.18 7.61 6.80
N GLU A 10 -8.91 8.91 6.72
CA GLU A 10 -9.70 9.81 5.88
C GLU A 10 -9.56 9.47 4.39
N VAL A 11 -8.34 9.28 3.90
CA VAL A 11 -8.10 9.01 2.47
C VAL A 11 -8.60 7.64 2.04
N SER A 12 -8.61 6.65 2.95
CA SER A 12 -9.16 5.31 2.65
C SER A 12 -10.68 5.30 2.45
N ARG A 13 -11.38 6.43 2.72
CA ARG A 13 -12.81 6.58 2.43
C ARG A 13 -13.08 7.04 1.00
N LEU A 14 -12.05 7.41 0.24
CA LEU A 14 -12.21 7.82 -1.15
C LEU A 14 -12.48 6.57 -2.02
N PRO A 15 -13.40 6.64 -3.00
CA PRO A 15 -13.84 5.47 -3.78
C PRO A 15 -12.74 4.86 -4.66
N ASN A 16 -11.68 5.61 -4.91
CA ASN A 16 -10.56 5.25 -5.77
C ASN A 16 -9.26 5.01 -4.98
N VAL A 17 -9.35 4.83 -3.65
CA VAL A 17 -8.20 4.61 -2.77
C VAL A 17 -8.38 3.31 -2.01
N THR A 18 -7.45 2.38 -2.22
CA THR A 18 -7.30 1.18 -1.40
C THR A 18 -6.08 1.36 -0.51
N LEU A 19 -6.29 1.37 0.81
CA LEU A 19 -5.20 1.44 1.78
C LEU A 19 -5.01 0.07 2.43
N GLN A 20 -3.81 -0.47 2.34
CA GLN A 20 -3.39 -1.70 3.01
C GLN A 20 -2.10 -1.45 3.80
N ILE A 21 -1.90 -2.20 4.87
CA ILE A 21 -0.68 -2.15 5.68
C ILE A 21 -0.02 -3.52 5.70
N MET A 22 1.23 -3.56 5.27
CA MET A 22 2.10 -4.72 5.45
C MET A 22 2.89 -4.58 6.76
N PRO A 23 2.73 -5.51 7.71
CA PRO A 23 3.57 -5.57 8.91
C PRO A 23 5.05 -5.76 8.58
N PHE A 24 5.94 -5.29 9.46
CA PHE A 24 7.41 -5.32 9.24
C PHE A 24 8.00 -6.73 9.16
N ASP A 25 7.34 -7.73 9.72
CA ASP A 25 7.71 -9.15 9.63
C ASP A 25 7.24 -9.83 8.34
N GLY A 26 6.56 -9.09 7.45
CA GLY A 26 6.21 -9.55 6.11
C GLY A 26 7.43 -9.69 5.19
N PRO A 27 7.32 -10.47 4.10
CA PRO A 27 8.40 -10.56 3.12
C PRO A 27 8.68 -9.17 2.54
N VAL A 28 9.96 -8.85 2.37
CA VAL A 28 10.42 -7.62 1.72
C VAL A 28 10.75 -7.97 0.26
N PRO A 29 9.81 -7.86 -0.69
CA PRO A 29 10.07 -8.23 -2.08
C PRO A 29 11.08 -7.29 -2.75
N PHE A 30 11.21 -6.05 -2.25
CA PHE A 30 12.15 -5.05 -2.75
C PHE A 30 12.79 -4.26 -1.60
N GLY A 31 14.08 -3.97 -1.71
CA GLY A 31 14.83 -3.17 -0.73
C GLY A 31 14.52 -1.66 -0.75
N THR A 32 13.63 -1.20 -1.64
CA THR A 32 13.22 0.20 -1.77
C THR A 32 11.76 0.30 -2.18
N SER A 33 11.11 1.43 -1.86
CA SER A 33 9.76 1.74 -2.32
C SER A 33 9.73 2.03 -3.82
N PHE A 34 8.66 1.61 -4.48
CA PHE A 34 8.40 1.95 -5.88
C PHE A 34 6.94 2.34 -6.08
N THR A 35 6.65 2.96 -7.22
CA THR A 35 5.29 3.27 -7.69
C THR A 35 5.09 2.66 -9.05
N LEU A 36 4.03 1.88 -9.23
CA LEU A 36 3.61 1.33 -10.51
C LEU A 36 2.45 2.16 -11.05
N VAL A 37 2.65 2.82 -12.19
CA VAL A 37 1.62 3.58 -12.90
C VAL A 37 1.15 2.75 -14.08
N GLN A 38 -0.13 2.37 -14.09
CA GLN A 38 -0.74 1.53 -15.12
C GLN A 38 -2.02 2.18 -15.65
N PRO A 39 -1.92 3.07 -16.65
CA PRO A 39 -3.10 3.62 -17.33
C PRO A 39 -3.72 2.57 -18.27
N GLU A 40 -4.86 2.89 -18.88
CA GLU A 40 -5.53 1.99 -19.85
C GLU A 40 -4.65 1.65 -21.06
N VAL A 41 -3.79 2.59 -21.48
CA VAL A 41 -2.81 2.38 -22.54
C VAL A 41 -1.55 1.75 -21.93
N TRP A 42 -1.39 0.44 -22.11
CA TRP A 42 -0.31 -0.33 -21.49
C TRP A 42 1.08 0.22 -21.78
N GLU A 43 1.33 0.73 -22.99
CA GLU A 43 2.61 1.28 -23.44
C GLU A 43 3.03 2.55 -22.68
N LEU A 44 2.09 3.18 -21.97
CA LEU A 44 2.35 4.32 -21.09
C LEU A 44 2.56 3.90 -19.63
N SER A 45 2.56 2.59 -19.35
CA SER A 45 2.85 2.09 -18.00
C SER A 45 4.29 2.38 -17.62
N THR A 46 4.52 2.71 -16.37
CA THR A 46 5.86 3.07 -15.88
C THR A 46 5.99 2.70 -14.41
N VAL A 47 7.12 2.08 -14.08
CA VAL A 47 7.55 1.93 -12.69
C VAL A 47 8.49 3.08 -12.35
N VAL A 48 8.22 3.75 -11.25
CA VAL A 48 9.09 4.77 -10.67
C VAL A 48 9.73 4.20 -9.40
N VAL A 49 11.05 4.06 -9.41
CA VAL A 49 11.82 3.59 -8.26
C VAL A 49 12.59 4.76 -7.68
N GLY A 50 12.40 5.03 -6.38
CA GLY A 50 13.15 6.06 -5.68
C GLY A 50 14.62 5.67 -5.53
N HIS A 51 15.54 6.53 -5.96
CA HIS A 51 16.97 6.40 -5.70
C HIS A 51 17.50 7.70 -5.08
N VAL A 52 18.62 7.61 -4.36
CA VAL A 52 19.18 8.72 -3.56
C VAL A 52 19.44 9.99 -4.38
N GLU A 53 19.88 9.83 -5.63
CA GLU A 53 20.23 10.96 -6.49
C GLU A 53 19.12 11.32 -7.49
N LYS A 54 18.51 10.32 -8.13
CA LYS A 54 17.48 10.50 -9.16
C LYS A 54 16.55 9.30 -9.24
N SER A 55 15.26 9.53 -9.38
CA SER A 55 14.30 8.45 -9.63
C SER A 55 14.62 7.72 -10.93
N LEU A 56 14.47 6.40 -10.90
CA LEU A 56 14.57 5.54 -12.08
C LEU A 56 13.17 5.31 -12.64
N TYR A 57 13.02 5.49 -13.96
CA TYR A 57 11.77 5.29 -14.69
C TYR A 57 11.93 4.08 -15.60
N LEU A 58 11.16 3.03 -15.36
CA LEU A 58 11.23 1.76 -16.10
C LEU A 58 9.93 1.55 -16.87
N GLY A 59 10.04 1.46 -18.20
CA GLY A 59 8.91 1.22 -19.10
C GLY A 59 9.03 -0.09 -19.89
N ASP A 60 10.13 -0.83 -19.73
CA ASP A 60 10.34 -2.08 -20.44
C ASP A 60 9.34 -3.14 -19.94
N HIS A 61 8.81 -3.93 -20.88
CA HIS A 61 7.79 -4.93 -20.56
C HIS A 61 8.23 -5.90 -19.45
N SER A 62 9.50 -6.34 -19.46
CA SER A 62 10.04 -7.22 -18.42
C SER A 62 10.07 -6.57 -17.04
N ASP A 63 10.34 -5.27 -16.97
CA ASP A 63 10.31 -4.54 -15.71
C ASP A 63 8.88 -4.36 -15.21
N LEU A 64 7.95 -3.98 -16.08
CA LEU A 64 6.53 -3.85 -15.74
C LEU A 64 5.95 -5.15 -15.18
N VAL A 65 6.26 -6.29 -15.79
CA VAL A 65 5.84 -7.61 -15.31
C VAL A 65 6.45 -7.90 -13.94
N ARG A 66 7.78 -7.76 -13.80
CA ARG A 66 8.49 -8.04 -12.55
C ARG A 66 7.99 -7.22 -11.37
N TYR A 67 7.78 -5.92 -11.56
CA TYR A 67 7.29 -5.04 -10.50
C TYR A 67 5.80 -5.22 -10.24
N GLY A 68 5.02 -5.58 -11.27
CA GLY A 68 3.61 -5.99 -11.12
C GLY A 68 3.47 -7.23 -10.21
N ASP A 69 4.23 -8.28 -10.49
CA ASP A 69 4.24 -9.51 -9.67
C ASP A 69 4.62 -9.23 -8.21
N ALA A 70 5.60 -8.34 -8.02
CA ALA A 70 6.02 -7.95 -6.69
C ALA A 70 4.99 -7.10 -5.95
N PHE A 71 4.33 -6.17 -6.65
CA PHE A 71 3.23 -5.40 -6.10
C PHE A 71 2.09 -6.32 -5.66
N ALA A 72 1.70 -7.27 -6.51
CA ALA A 72 0.68 -8.27 -6.20
C ALA A 72 1.06 -9.09 -4.95
N LYS A 73 2.32 -9.52 -4.86
CA LYS A 73 2.83 -10.24 -3.69
C LYS A 73 2.80 -9.40 -2.41
N VAL A 74 3.10 -8.09 -2.47
CA VAL A 74 2.95 -7.18 -1.32
C VAL A 74 1.49 -7.10 -0.90
N CYS A 75 0.56 -6.95 -1.85
CA CYS A 75 -0.87 -6.89 -1.56
C CYS A 75 -1.40 -8.20 -0.94
N GLU A 76 -0.89 -9.35 -1.37
CA GLU A 76 -1.28 -10.67 -0.85
C GLU A 76 -0.88 -10.86 0.62
N VAL A 77 0.31 -10.38 1.01
CA VAL A 77 0.83 -10.55 2.38
C VAL A 77 0.44 -9.41 3.32
N ALA A 78 -0.06 -8.30 2.77
CA ALA A 78 -0.56 -7.18 3.55
C ALA A 78 -1.84 -7.56 4.30
N LEU A 79 -2.12 -6.85 5.39
CA LEU A 79 -3.40 -6.97 6.07
C LEU A 79 -4.52 -6.54 5.09
N PRO A 80 -5.74 -7.10 5.24
CA PRO A 80 -6.91 -6.68 4.48
C PRO A 80 -7.04 -5.15 4.41
N PRO A 81 -7.55 -4.62 3.27
CA PRO A 81 -7.75 -3.18 3.10
C PRO A 81 -8.51 -2.55 4.26
N VAL A 82 -8.21 -1.29 4.53
CA VAL A 82 -8.99 -0.48 5.46
C VAL A 82 -10.42 -0.38 4.92
N ASP A 83 -11.38 -0.97 5.64
CA ASP A 83 -12.79 -0.79 5.39
C ASP A 83 -13.41 0.08 6.50
N ALA A 84 -13.60 1.36 6.19
CA ALA A 84 -14.20 2.31 7.13
C ALA A 84 -15.73 2.16 7.28
N THR A 85 -16.35 1.27 6.51
CA THR A 85 -17.81 1.03 6.51
C THR A 85 -18.21 -0.15 7.38
N VAL A 86 -17.26 -1.02 7.71
CA VAL A 86 -17.50 -2.23 8.49
C VAL A 86 -17.65 -1.87 9.97
N SER A 87 -18.70 -2.43 10.61
CA SER A 87 -18.89 -2.28 12.06
C SER A 87 -17.68 -2.82 12.82
N PRO A 88 -17.26 -2.20 13.93
CA PRO A 88 -16.17 -2.73 14.77
C PRO A 88 -16.36 -4.20 15.18
N GLU A 89 -17.62 -4.63 15.35
CA GLU A 89 -17.99 -6.00 15.72
C GLU A 89 -17.79 -7.02 14.59
N ALA A 90 -17.69 -6.56 13.33
CA ALA A 90 -17.43 -7.39 12.16
C ALA A 90 -15.93 -7.47 11.80
N HIS A 91 -15.06 -6.79 12.56
CA HIS A 91 -13.61 -6.94 12.47
C HIS A 91 -13.16 -8.21 13.21
N ASP A 92 -13.59 -9.39 12.73
CA ASP A 92 -13.22 -10.69 13.30
C ASP A 92 -11.76 -11.09 12.97
N ALA A 93 -11.11 -10.38 12.05
CA ALA A 93 -9.74 -10.64 11.60
C ALA A 93 -8.82 -9.42 11.79
N LYS A 94 -7.52 -9.68 11.98
CA LYS A 94 -6.48 -8.63 11.96
C LYS A 94 -6.50 -7.95 10.59
N ASP A 95 -6.83 -6.67 10.55
CA ASP A 95 -6.92 -5.87 9.33
C ASP A 95 -6.10 -4.57 9.44
N SER A 96 -6.01 -3.85 8.34
CA SER A 96 -5.24 -2.59 8.30
C SER A 96 -5.85 -1.54 9.23
N LEU A 97 -7.19 -1.46 9.36
CA LEU A 97 -7.84 -0.45 10.20
C LEU A 97 -7.57 -0.71 11.69
N GLY A 98 -7.69 -1.95 12.13
CA GLY A 98 -7.40 -2.36 13.50
C GLY A 98 -5.95 -2.07 13.89
N LEU A 99 -4.98 -2.24 12.98
CA LEU A 99 -3.59 -1.87 13.23
C LEU A 99 -3.42 -0.35 13.38
N ILE A 100 -4.04 0.47 12.51
CA ILE A 100 -3.99 1.94 12.62
C ILE A 100 -4.60 2.39 13.96
N GLN A 101 -5.76 1.85 14.32
CA GLN A 101 -6.42 2.15 15.60
C GLN A 101 -5.54 1.75 16.79
N ARG A 102 -4.94 0.56 16.75
CA ARG A 102 -4.00 0.10 17.78
C ARG A 102 -2.76 1.00 17.89
N LEU A 103 -2.32 1.69 16.85
CA LEU A 103 -1.21 2.65 16.92
C LEU A 103 -1.64 4.04 17.39
N LEU A 104 -2.92 4.41 17.20
CA LEU A 104 -3.47 5.69 17.65
C LEU A 104 -3.63 5.78 19.18
N TYR A 105 -4.05 4.70 19.84
CA TYR A 105 -4.31 4.67 21.29
C TYR A 105 -3.09 4.61 22.23
N PRO A 106 -1.98 3.90 21.96
CA PRO A 106 -0.80 3.88 22.83
C PRO A 106 0.01 5.18 22.80
N LEU A 107 -0.40 6.16 22.01
CA LEU A 107 0.17 7.51 21.97
C LEU A 107 -0.58 8.51 22.87
N LEU A 108 -1.39 8.00 23.82
CA LEU A 108 -2.05 8.76 24.90
C LEU A 108 -1.32 8.58 26.23
#